data_AF-A0A8T6V8D5-F1
#
_entry.id   AF-A0A8T6V8D5-F1
#
_cell.length_a   1.000
_cell.length_b   1.000
_cell.length_c   1.000
_cell.angle_alpha   90.00
_cell.angle_beta   90.00
_cell.angle_gamma   90.00
#
_symmetry.space_group_name_H-M   'P 1'
#
loop_
_entity.id
_entity.type
_entity.pdbx_description
1 polymer ?
#
loop_
_entity_poly.entity_id
_entity_poly.type
_entity_poly.pdbx_seq_one_letter_code
_entity_poly.pdbx_strand_id
1 'polypeptide(L)'
;KKLFGEYTEPDIEAGSHSDLLHPEDKSVIGAVVRTKTKVKPVFISVGHKISLDKSVKLALEFTQGYRLPEPTRQAHLFVNEVRRELMGK
;
A
#
# COMPACT_ATOMS: atom_id res chain seq x y z
N LYS A 1 2.41 -3.64 6.93
CA LYS A 1 3.63 -4.19 7.56
C LYS A 1 4.21 -5.19 6.57
N LYS A 2 5.54 -5.28 6.40
CA LYS A 2 6.13 -6.27 5.49
C LYS A 2 5.75 -7.67 5.98
N LEU A 3 5.23 -8.50 5.09
CA LEU A 3 4.95 -9.91 5.36
C LEU A 3 6.13 -10.78 4.90
N PHE A 4 6.57 -10.58 3.66
CA PHE A 4 7.60 -11.40 3.01
C PHE A 4 8.34 -10.57 1.94
N GLY A 5 9.52 -11.02 1.51
CA GLY A 5 10.32 -10.40 0.45
C GLY A 5 11.43 -9.44 0.91
N GLU A 6 12.31 -9.14 -0.03
CA GLU A 6 13.41 -8.17 0.07
C GLU A 6 13.10 -6.94 -0.78
N TYR A 7 13.48 -5.76 -0.29
CA TYR A 7 13.28 -4.51 -1.01
C TYR A 7 14.31 -3.49 -0.53
N THR A 8 14.62 -2.55 -1.41
CA THR A 8 15.34 -1.33 -1.05
C THR A 8 14.32 -0.26 -0.66
N GLU A 9 14.60 0.51 0.38
CA GLU A 9 13.73 1.63 0.76
C GLU A 9 13.59 2.59 -0.45
N PRO A 10 12.37 2.88 -0.95
CA PRO A 10 12.19 3.81 -2.05
C PRO A 10 12.52 5.23 -1.61
N ASP A 11 12.74 6.14 -2.57
CA ASP A 11 13.02 7.55 -2.26
C ASP A 11 11.94 8.21 -1.40
N ILE A 12 12.30 9.36 -0.83
CA ILE A 12 11.46 10.09 0.11
C ILE A 12 10.23 10.74 -0.53
N GLU A 13 10.21 10.89 -1.86
CA GLU A 13 9.18 11.60 -2.59
C GLU A 13 7.95 10.74 -2.86
N ALA A 14 6.76 11.35 -2.86
CA ALA A 14 5.55 10.65 -3.24
C ALA A 14 5.63 10.18 -4.71
N GLY A 15 5.24 8.93 -4.96
CA GLY A 15 5.35 8.28 -6.27
C GLY A 15 6.58 7.39 -6.43
N SER A 16 7.62 7.61 -5.62
CA SER A 16 8.81 6.75 -5.62
C SER A 16 8.44 5.33 -5.22
N HIS A 17 8.98 4.36 -5.94
CA HIS A 17 8.76 2.95 -5.65
C HIS A 17 10.00 2.10 -5.96
N SER A 18 10.03 0.93 -5.36
CA SER A 18 11.03 -0.11 -5.59
C SER A 18 10.33 -1.46 -5.72
N ASP A 19 10.97 -2.39 -6.41
CA ASP A 19 10.45 -3.76 -6.48
C ASP A 19 10.55 -4.45 -5.12
N LEU A 20 9.56 -5.31 -4.86
CA LEU A 20 9.59 -6.30 -3.78
C LEU A 20 9.96 -7.63 -4.41
N LEU A 21 11.12 -8.16 -4.03
CA LEU A 21 11.71 -9.35 -4.62
C LEU A 21 11.50 -10.57 -3.73
N HIS A 22 11.26 -11.72 -4.34
CA HIS A 22 11.33 -13.00 -3.67
C HIS A 22 12.79 -13.28 -3.25
N PRO A 23 13.06 -13.70 -2.00
CA PRO A 23 14.43 -13.83 -1.50
C PRO A 23 15.29 -14.84 -2.27
N GLU A 24 14.68 -15.92 -2.76
CA GLU A 24 15.38 -17.06 -3.39
C GLU A 24 15.65 -16.83 -4.90
N ASP A 25 14.59 -16.72 -5.71
CA ASP A 25 14.71 -16.61 -7.18
C ASP A 25 14.79 -15.16 -7.70
N LYS A 26 14.72 -14.16 -6.80
CA LYS A 26 14.73 -12.73 -7.12
C LYS A 26 13.61 -12.28 -8.07
N SER A 27 12.53 -13.06 -8.18
CA SER A 27 11.34 -12.67 -8.95
C SER A 27 10.59 -11.52 -8.29
N VAL A 28 9.94 -10.66 -9.09
CA VAL A 28 9.15 -9.54 -8.58
C VAL A 28 7.80 -10.04 -8.07
N ILE A 29 7.55 -9.91 -6.77
CA ILE A 29 6.31 -10.34 -6.10
C ILE A 29 5.41 -9.16 -5.70
N GLY A 30 5.89 -7.93 -5.88
CA GLY A 30 5.15 -6.72 -5.58
C GLY A 30 6.01 -5.47 -5.71
N ALA A 31 5.51 -4.35 -5.19
CA ALA A 31 6.19 -3.07 -5.15
C ALA A 31 6.06 -2.43 -3.77
N VAL A 32 7.09 -1.70 -3.35
CA VAL A 32 7.08 -0.86 -2.16
C VAL A 32 6.98 0.58 -2.60
N VAL A 33 5.87 1.22 -2.26
CA VAL A 33 5.48 2.51 -2.86
C VAL A 33 5.37 3.59 -1.79
N ARG A 34 6.05 4.70 -2.03
CA ARG A 34 5.95 5.93 -1.23
C ARG A 34 4.71 6.70 -1.68
N THR A 35 3.58 6.50 -1.02
CA THR A 35 2.32 7.18 -1.35
C THR A 35 2.26 8.63 -0.85
N LYS A 36 3.09 8.96 0.14
CA LYS A 36 3.20 10.31 0.70
C LYS A 36 4.64 10.63 1.06
N THR A 37 5.09 11.83 0.69
CA THR A 37 6.44 12.31 0.94
C THR A 37 6.81 12.22 2.42
N LYS A 38 8.01 11.69 2.72
CA LYS A 38 8.55 11.50 4.09
C LYS A 38 7.69 10.63 5.02
N VAL A 39 6.76 9.84 4.50
CA VAL A 39 5.95 8.89 5.29
C VAL A 39 6.34 7.45 4.96
N LYS A 40 6.13 6.53 5.90
CA LYS A 40 6.39 5.09 5.68
C LYS A 40 5.70 4.61 4.40
N PRO A 41 6.37 3.81 3.56
CA PRO A 41 5.77 3.35 2.32
C PRO A 41 4.68 2.31 2.60
N VAL A 42 3.96 1.94 1.56
CA VAL A 42 2.99 0.84 1.54
C VAL A 42 3.52 -0.28 0.64
N PHE A 43 3.07 -1.50 0.92
CA PHE A 43 3.41 -2.67 0.12
C PHE A 43 2.22 -2.99 -0.77
N ILE A 44 2.45 -3.09 -2.08
CA ILE A 44 1.44 -3.38 -3.09
C ILE A 44 1.82 -4.71 -3.73
N SER A 45 0.90 -5.66 -3.69
CA SER A 45 1.01 -6.92 -4.41
C SER A 45 -0.14 -7.03 -5.41
N VAL A 46 0.07 -7.81 -6.45
CA VAL A 46 -0.98 -8.12 -7.43
C VAL A 46 -2.06 -8.98 -6.79
N GLY A 47 -3.32 -8.65 -7.08
CA GLY A 47 -4.48 -9.48 -6.78
C GLY A 47 -4.82 -10.42 -7.94
N HIS A 48 -6.09 -10.44 -8.36
CA HIS A 48 -6.54 -11.22 -9.52
C HIS A 48 -6.77 -10.33 -10.74
N LYS A 49 -6.35 -10.76 -11.94
CA LYS A 49 -6.60 -10.09 -13.23
C LYS A 49 -6.10 -8.64 -13.34
N ILE A 50 -5.03 -8.30 -12.63
CA ILE A 50 -4.40 -6.98 -12.69
C ILE A 50 -2.88 -7.13 -12.78
N SER A 51 -2.19 -6.23 -13.50
CA SER A 51 -0.73 -6.19 -13.48
C SER A 51 -0.22 -5.40 -12.27
N LEU A 52 1.06 -5.59 -11.94
CA LEU A 52 1.69 -4.85 -10.84
C LEU A 52 1.67 -3.34 -11.10
N ASP A 53 2.08 -2.91 -12.29
CA ASP A 53 2.11 -1.49 -12.67
C ASP A 53 0.73 -0.83 -12.55
N LYS A 54 -0.33 -1.53 -12.98
CA LYS A 54 -1.71 -1.03 -12.86
C LYS A 54 -2.12 -0.94 -11.39
N SER A 55 -1.75 -1.92 -10.57
CA SER A 55 -2.02 -1.91 -9.13
C SER A 55 -1.34 -0.72 -8.44
N VAL A 56 -0.08 -0.46 -8.78
CA VAL A 56 0.70 0.68 -8.24
C VAL A 56 0.07 2.01 -8.67
N LYS A 57 -0.26 2.15 -9.96
CA LYS A 57 -0.91 3.35 -10.50
C LYS A 57 -2.21 3.66 -9.77
N LEU A 58 -3.10 2.67 -9.62
CA LEU A 58 -4.37 2.87 -8.93
C LEU A 58 -4.17 3.25 -7.46
N ALA A 59 -3.21 2.64 -6.76
CA ALA A 59 -2.93 2.99 -5.37
C ALA A 59 -2.44 4.44 -5.21
N LEU A 60 -1.59 4.92 -6.12
CA LEU A 60 -1.14 6.32 -6.13
C LEU A 60 -2.28 7.27 -6.47
N GLU A 61 -3.13 6.93 -7.43
CA GLU A 61 -4.28 7.75 -7.82
C GLU A 61 -5.30 7.89 -6.67
N PHE A 62 -5.54 6.81 -5.93
CA PHE A 62 -6.49 6.80 -4.83
C PHE A 62 -5.91 7.28 -3.48
N THR A 63 -4.63 7.63 -3.37
CA THR A 63 -4.07 8.03 -2.07
C THR A 63 -4.32 9.50 -1.70
N GLN A 64 -4.59 10.40 -2.66
CA GLN A 64 -5.10 11.76 -2.45
C GLN A 64 -4.45 12.53 -1.26
N GLY A 65 -3.13 12.44 -1.09
CA GLY A 65 -2.40 13.12 0.00
C GLY A 65 -2.41 12.40 1.37
N TYR A 66 -3.02 11.22 1.46
CA TYR A 66 -2.94 10.28 2.58
C TYR A 66 -1.95 9.16 2.30
N ARG A 67 -1.57 8.44 3.37
CA ARG A 67 -0.71 7.26 3.25
C ARG A 67 -1.44 6.04 2.67
N LEU A 68 -2.70 5.85 3.07
CA LEU A 68 -3.53 4.71 2.65
C LEU A 68 -4.47 5.14 1.53
N PRO A 69 -4.69 4.30 0.49
CA PRO A 69 -5.69 4.56 -0.53
C PRO A 69 -7.06 4.82 0.08
N GLU A 70 -7.78 5.78 -0.50
CA GLU A 70 -9.10 6.25 -0.07
C GLU A 70 -10.07 5.08 0.20
N PRO A 71 -10.19 4.04 -0.66
CA PRO A 71 -11.12 2.93 -0.39
C PRO A 71 -10.80 2.19 0.92
N THR A 72 -9.52 1.88 1.16
CA THR A 72 -9.09 1.21 2.39
C THR A 72 -9.22 2.10 3.62
N ARG A 73 -9.02 3.41 3.45
CA ARG A 73 -9.17 4.40 4.51
C ARG A 73 -10.64 4.52 4.92
N GLN A 74 -11.57 4.58 3.97
CA GLN A 74 -13.01 4.62 4.27
C GLN A 74 -13.50 3.35 4.95
N ALA A 75 -13.07 2.17 4.46
CA ALA A 75 -13.40 0.91 5.11
C ALA A 75 -12.91 0.88 6.57
N HIS A 76 -11.71 1.40 6.84
CA HIS A 76 -11.19 1.52 8.20
C HIS A 76 -11.98 2.50 9.08
N LEU A 77 -12.40 3.65 8.53
CA LEU A 77 -13.22 4.61 9.27
C LEU A 77 -14.59 4.03 9.61
N PHE A 78 -15.23 3.38 8.64
CA PHE A 78 -16.56 2.78 8.81
C PHE A 78 -16.55 1.67 9.88
N VAL A 79 -15.60 0.73 9.84
CA VAL A 79 -15.54 -0.34 10.85
C VAL A 79 -15.27 0.21 12.26
N ASN A 80 -14.52 1.32 12.38
CA ASN A 80 -14.29 1.97 13.66
C ASN A 80 -15.54 2.72 14.18
N GLU A 81 -16.36 3.27 13.28
CA GLU A 81 -17.66 3.86 13.63
C GLU A 81 -18.60 2.79 14.16
N VAL A 82 -18.84 1.72 13.40
CA VAL A 82 -19.67 0.57 13.82
C VAL A 82 -19.18 -0.01 15.15
N ARG A 83 -17.86 -0.14 15.33
CA ARG A 83 -17.29 -0.62 16.60
C ARG A 83 -17.61 0.29 17.78
N ARG A 84 -17.61 1.61 17.61
CA ARG A 84 -17.93 2.56 18.70
C ARG A 84 -19.40 2.47 19.09
N GLU A 85 -20.28 2.42 18.10
CA GLU A 85 -21.73 2.25 18.31
C GLU A 85 -22.03 0.96 19.07
N LEU A 86 -21.43 -0.17 18.66
CA LEU A 86 -21.59 -1.46 19.36
C LEU A 86 -21.03 -1.47 20.78
N MET A 87 -20.02 -0.64 21.07
CA MET A 87 -19.44 -0.48 22.41
C MET A 87 -20.17 0.56 23.27
N GLY A 88 -21.26 1.16 22.77
CA GLY A 88 -22.06 2.15 23.49
C GLY A 88 -21.31 3.44 23.81
N LYS A 89 -20.34 3.83 22.97
CA LYS A 89 -19.57 5.07 23.09
C LYS A 89 -20.01 6.12 22.07
#